data_AF-A0A7W2XU07-F1
#
_entry.id   AF-A0A7W2XU07-F1
#
_cell.length_a   1.000
_cell.length_b   1.000
_cell.length_c   1.000
_cell.angle_alpha   90.00
_cell.angle_beta   90.00
_cell.angle_gamma   90.00
#
_symmetry.space_group_name_H-M   'P 1'
#
loop_
_entity.id
_entity.type
_entity.pdbx_description
1 polymer ?
#
loop_
_entity_poly.entity_id
_entity_poly.type
_entity_poly.pdbx_seq_one_letter_code
_entity_poly.pdbx_strand_id
1 'polypeptide(L)'
;MILQKSILAAAITLATFNSYSASFQLNETSASGLGRAFAGDSVIADDAAVLARNPAAMALFDKTSFSSAATYIDPGVNIKGMDAPDMLGADYDVSPLDQEGVVPTAIIPAMYFINPVNDTFAYGIGINSNFGLKSEYDNDYAAGSIGGKTDLKTVNANISGSYRVNAQLSLGLGMNLVYGEAELIRHAGSVLKDGVTIPGVGTLVAPVSSSTEIVNMAGDDFGYGWNAGVVYEINENHRFALSYRSKLELAFDGEFSGLTVPETAASLSVDMPAVTEFSGFHQVTPQWATHYSIMYTQWSSFEKLEAYAANELAFEKQENFEDSYRFAIGATYDVNPVLALRVGVAFDQSAAEDYRSISIPDSDRLWYSAGATYQLSSTDSVDFGLSYINGDNVVVTEEDALLGQLPESLSAFVGNKDWSFSSEGNALLLALQYNKSF
;
A
#
# COMPACT_ATOMS: atom_id res chain seq x y z
N MET A 1 -10.69 -12.33 40.06
CA MET A 1 -9.87 -11.09 40.10
C MET A 1 -8.39 -11.32 39.78
N ILE A 2 -7.59 -12.07 40.56
CA ILE A 2 -6.15 -12.27 40.23
C ILE A 2 -5.98 -12.93 38.85
N LEU A 3 -6.66 -14.05 38.60
CA LEU A 3 -6.54 -14.82 37.35
C LEU A 3 -6.85 -14.00 36.07
N GLN A 4 -7.79 -13.04 36.16
CA GLN A 4 -8.13 -12.15 35.03
C GLN A 4 -6.99 -11.16 34.71
N LYS A 5 -6.26 -10.69 35.73
CA LYS A 5 -5.06 -9.87 35.52
C LYS A 5 -3.92 -10.68 34.92
N SER A 6 -3.78 -11.96 35.29
CA SER A 6 -2.80 -12.87 34.70
C SER A 6 -3.07 -13.15 33.21
N ILE A 7 -4.33 -13.33 32.80
CA ILE A 7 -4.68 -13.52 31.38
C ILE A 7 -4.44 -12.24 30.58
N LEU A 8 -4.84 -11.07 31.09
CA LEU A 8 -4.59 -9.79 30.41
C LEU A 8 -3.08 -9.50 30.29
N ALA A 9 -2.30 -9.78 31.33
CA ALA A 9 -0.84 -9.67 31.28
C ALA A 9 -0.21 -10.65 30.27
N ALA A 10 -0.64 -11.92 30.25
CA ALA A 10 -0.14 -12.92 29.32
C ALA A 10 -0.45 -12.57 27.85
N ALA A 11 -1.63 -12.00 27.58
CA ALA A 11 -1.98 -11.48 26.25
C ALA A 11 -1.08 -10.32 25.83
N ILE A 12 -0.74 -9.41 26.75
CA ILE A 12 0.18 -8.29 26.50
C ILE A 12 1.64 -8.76 26.33
N THR A 13 2.08 -9.80 27.06
CA THR A 13 3.46 -10.34 26.97
C THR A 13 3.67 -11.29 25.79
N LEU A 14 2.63 -11.65 25.04
CA LEU A 14 2.72 -12.41 23.77
C LEU A 14 2.58 -11.51 22.52
N ALA A 15 2.51 -10.19 22.69
CA ALA A 15 2.28 -9.22 21.62
C ALA A 15 3.57 -8.49 21.17
N THR A 16 4.76 -8.94 21.57
CA THR A 16 6.05 -8.39 21.09
C THR A 16 6.45 -9.05 19.78
N PHE A 17 5.68 -8.78 18.73
CA PHE A 17 6.02 -9.03 17.34
C PHE A 17 5.68 -7.76 16.55
N ASN A 18 6.68 -7.25 15.85
CA ASN A 18 6.62 -6.01 15.06
C ASN A 18 6.56 -6.40 13.56
N SER A 19 6.09 -5.51 12.68
CA SER A 19 5.76 -5.73 11.24
C SER A 19 5.13 -4.49 10.48
N TYR A 20 5.76 -3.95 9.39
CA TYR A 20 5.34 -2.84 8.47
C TYR A 20 4.93 -3.04 6.94
N SER A 21 4.67 -4.24 6.37
CA SER A 21 4.32 -4.60 4.94
C SER A 21 3.31 -3.90 3.99
N ALA A 22 3.24 -4.48 2.77
CA ALA A 22 2.30 -4.31 1.67
C ALA A 22 2.74 -3.22 0.69
N SER A 23 3.96 -2.72 0.85
CA SER A 23 4.62 -1.74 0.00
C SER A 23 3.64 -0.60 -0.34
N PHE A 24 3.34 -0.39 -1.61
CA PHE A 24 2.41 0.63 -2.09
C PHE A 24 0.99 0.12 -2.40
N GLN A 25 0.59 -1.09 -1.97
CA GLN A 25 -0.82 -1.54 -2.05
C GLN A 25 -1.65 -0.91 -0.92
N LEU A 26 -2.74 -0.23 -1.30
CA LEU A 26 -3.69 0.38 -0.38
C LEU A 26 -4.91 -0.51 -0.18
N ASN A 27 -5.31 -0.67 1.09
CA ASN A 27 -6.41 -1.54 1.50
C ASN A 27 -7.63 -0.76 2.04
N GLU A 28 -7.54 0.57 2.12
CA GLU A 28 -8.38 1.48 2.93
C GLU A 28 -9.76 1.78 2.31
N THR A 29 -10.42 0.74 1.83
CA THR A 29 -11.66 0.81 1.04
C THR A 29 -12.90 1.20 1.85
N SER A 30 -12.89 1.04 3.18
CA SER A 30 -14.05 1.29 4.04
C SER A 30 -13.67 1.45 5.51
N ALA A 31 -14.47 2.19 6.28
CA ALA A 31 -14.33 2.30 7.73
C ALA A 31 -14.88 1.07 8.47
N SER A 32 -15.94 0.46 7.93
CA SER A 32 -16.45 -0.83 8.38
C SER A 32 -15.39 -1.94 8.27
N GLY A 33 -14.68 -1.97 7.13
CA GLY A 33 -13.57 -2.86 6.83
C GLY A 33 -12.33 -2.57 7.67
N LEU A 34 -11.94 -1.31 7.82
CA LEU A 34 -10.84 -0.91 8.69
C LEU A 34 -11.05 -1.44 10.12
N GLY A 35 -12.28 -1.29 10.66
CA GLY A 35 -12.65 -1.86 11.96
C GLY A 35 -12.61 -3.39 12.08
N ARG A 36 -12.45 -4.12 10.96
CA ARG A 36 -12.24 -5.59 10.87
C ARG A 36 -10.79 -5.97 10.54
N ALA A 37 -9.85 -5.04 10.42
CA ALA A 37 -8.56 -5.26 9.73
C ALA A 37 -8.73 -5.79 8.28
N PHE A 38 -9.84 -5.44 7.63
CA PHE A 38 -10.33 -5.94 6.34
C PHE A 38 -10.62 -7.45 6.29
N ALA A 39 -10.82 -8.11 7.43
CA ALA A 39 -11.10 -9.54 7.51
C ALA A 39 -12.44 -9.91 6.83
N GLY A 40 -12.36 -10.72 5.78
CA GLY A 40 -13.51 -11.26 5.07
C GLY A 40 -14.23 -10.28 4.14
N ASP A 41 -13.67 -9.11 3.87
CA ASP A 41 -14.35 -8.02 3.13
C ASP A 41 -14.66 -8.36 1.66
N SER A 42 -14.16 -9.47 1.09
CA SER A 42 -14.65 -9.95 -0.22
C SER A 42 -15.99 -10.71 -0.16
N VAL A 43 -16.61 -10.87 1.03
CA VAL A 43 -17.95 -11.49 1.20
C VAL A 43 -18.90 -10.80 2.20
N ILE A 44 -18.47 -9.74 2.90
CA ILE A 44 -19.32 -9.01 3.84
C ILE A 44 -20.03 -7.85 3.13
N ALA A 45 -21.34 -7.98 2.95
CA ALA A 45 -22.20 -6.96 2.36
C ALA A 45 -23.03 -6.23 3.43
N ASP A 46 -22.38 -5.70 4.48
CA ASP A 46 -23.05 -4.80 5.44
C ASP A 46 -23.14 -3.35 4.92
N ASP A 47 -22.31 -2.99 3.94
CA ASP A 47 -22.36 -1.71 3.22
C ASP A 47 -21.83 -1.85 1.77
N ALA A 48 -22.00 -0.81 0.95
CA ALA A 48 -21.73 -0.88 -0.49
C ALA A 48 -20.23 -0.93 -0.85
N ALA A 49 -19.31 -0.73 0.09
CA ALA A 49 -17.87 -0.80 -0.18
C ALA A 49 -17.35 -2.21 -0.48
N VAL A 50 -18.15 -3.26 -0.25
CA VAL A 50 -17.86 -4.64 -0.70
C VAL A 50 -17.56 -4.72 -2.21
N LEU A 51 -18.11 -3.78 -3.00
CA LEU A 51 -17.80 -3.57 -4.42
C LEU A 51 -16.30 -3.39 -4.70
N ALA A 52 -15.53 -2.83 -3.77
CA ALA A 52 -14.08 -2.67 -3.90
C ALA A 52 -13.32 -4.00 -3.98
N ARG A 53 -13.87 -5.04 -3.33
CA ARG A 53 -13.24 -6.35 -3.13
C ARG A 53 -13.85 -7.43 -4.02
N ASN A 54 -15.19 -7.47 -4.15
CA ASN A 54 -15.86 -8.53 -4.90
C ASN A 54 -17.18 -8.05 -5.57
N PRO A 55 -17.24 -7.98 -6.91
CA PRO A 55 -18.48 -7.62 -7.61
C PRO A 55 -19.59 -8.67 -7.40
N ALA A 56 -19.28 -9.95 -7.16
CA ALA A 56 -20.31 -10.96 -6.92
C ALA A 56 -21.09 -10.73 -5.61
N ALA A 57 -20.49 -10.05 -4.62
CA ALA A 57 -21.16 -9.73 -3.36
C ALA A 57 -22.24 -8.66 -3.50
N MET A 58 -22.28 -7.90 -4.61
CA MET A 58 -23.40 -7.02 -4.95
C MET A 58 -24.74 -7.78 -5.06
N ALA A 59 -24.71 -9.10 -5.37
CA ALA A 59 -25.91 -9.94 -5.45
C ALA A 59 -26.53 -10.26 -4.07
N LEU A 60 -25.92 -9.79 -2.97
CA LEU A 60 -26.46 -9.88 -1.60
C LEU A 60 -27.37 -8.69 -1.24
N PHE A 61 -27.47 -7.67 -2.10
CA PHE A 61 -28.29 -6.47 -1.85
C PHE A 61 -29.72 -6.62 -2.37
N ASP A 62 -30.70 -6.31 -1.52
CA ASP A 62 -32.13 -6.24 -1.88
C ASP A 62 -32.56 -4.85 -2.38
N LYS A 63 -31.75 -3.82 -2.12
CA LYS A 63 -32.04 -2.40 -2.38
C LYS A 63 -30.86 -1.69 -3.01
N THR A 64 -31.14 -0.54 -3.63
CA THR A 64 -30.12 0.45 -3.97
C THR A 64 -29.41 0.90 -2.70
N SER A 65 -28.07 0.93 -2.72
CA SER A 65 -27.22 1.32 -1.60
C SER A 65 -26.04 2.18 -2.04
N PHE A 66 -25.66 3.11 -1.18
CA PHE A 66 -24.56 4.06 -1.35
C PHE A 66 -23.69 4.07 -0.10
N SER A 67 -22.37 4.15 -0.28
CA SER A 67 -21.39 4.30 0.79
C SER A 67 -20.35 5.33 0.40
N SER A 68 -19.98 6.21 1.32
CA SER A 68 -18.88 7.18 1.14
C SER A 68 -18.00 7.13 2.38
N ALA A 69 -16.71 6.89 2.18
CA ALA A 69 -15.71 6.80 3.24
C ALA A 69 -14.55 7.79 3.01
N ALA A 70 -13.86 8.14 4.09
CA ALA A 70 -12.55 8.76 4.05
C ALA A 70 -11.68 8.17 5.17
N THR A 71 -10.48 7.73 4.80
CA THR A 71 -9.49 7.18 5.73
C THR A 71 -8.30 8.12 5.83
N TYR A 72 -8.07 8.67 7.02
CA TYR A 72 -6.84 9.35 7.38
C TYR A 72 -5.78 8.31 7.78
N ILE A 73 -4.56 8.46 7.26
CA ILE A 73 -3.40 7.64 7.60
C ILE A 73 -2.32 8.56 8.19
N ASP A 74 -1.75 8.14 9.31
CA ASP A 74 -0.64 8.81 10.02
C ASP A 74 0.56 7.84 10.15
N PRO A 75 1.49 7.78 9.17
CA PRO A 75 2.64 6.88 9.19
C PRO A 75 3.82 7.52 9.94
N GLY A 76 4.19 6.95 11.09
CA GLY A 76 5.41 7.31 11.82
C GLY A 76 6.63 6.53 11.33
N VAL A 77 6.93 6.55 10.02
CA VAL A 77 8.12 5.89 9.45
C VAL A 77 9.38 6.73 9.74
N ASN A 78 10.40 6.10 10.32
CA ASN A 78 11.67 6.74 10.68
C ASN A 78 12.85 5.90 10.16
N ILE A 79 13.83 6.59 9.60
CA ILE A 79 15.09 6.03 9.13
C ILE A 79 16.21 6.47 10.09
N LYS A 80 17.12 5.55 10.40
CA LYS A 80 18.29 5.77 11.26
C LYS A 80 19.56 5.28 10.57
N GLY A 81 20.59 6.11 10.55
CA GLY A 81 21.86 5.80 9.90
C GLY A 81 22.61 4.66 10.57
N MET A 82 23.12 3.70 9.79
CA MET A 82 23.98 2.62 10.28
C MET A 82 25.38 2.62 9.64
N ASP A 83 25.47 2.77 8.32
CA ASP A 83 26.74 2.77 7.58
C ASP A 83 26.64 3.62 6.29
N ALA A 84 27.79 3.95 5.70
CA ALA A 84 27.89 4.82 4.52
C ALA A 84 29.02 4.38 3.55
N PRO A 85 28.97 4.79 2.27
CA PRO A 85 29.99 4.44 1.28
C PRO A 85 31.42 4.80 1.69
N ASP A 86 32.38 3.89 1.46
CA ASP A 86 33.81 4.01 1.82
C ASP A 86 34.44 5.32 1.29
N MET A 87 33.96 5.81 0.14
CA MET A 87 34.42 7.05 -0.50
C MET A 87 34.19 8.31 0.37
N LEU A 88 33.22 8.29 1.29
CA LEU A 88 32.97 9.36 2.25
C LEU A 88 33.94 9.31 3.46
N GLY A 89 34.69 8.23 3.59
CA GLY A 89 35.73 8.02 4.60
C GLY A 89 35.26 7.20 5.81
N ALA A 90 36.14 6.33 6.33
CA ALA A 90 35.85 5.38 7.40
C ALA A 90 35.51 6.00 8.78
N ASP A 91 35.56 7.32 8.92
CA ASP A 91 35.14 8.09 10.10
C ASP A 91 33.92 9.01 9.78
N TYR A 92 33.13 8.69 8.74
CA TYR A 92 31.97 9.48 8.33
C TYR A 92 30.89 9.52 9.43
N ASP A 93 30.36 10.72 9.68
CA ASP A 93 29.26 10.92 10.62
C ASP A 93 27.94 10.50 9.95
N VAL A 94 27.38 9.37 10.39
CA VAL A 94 26.10 8.84 9.88
C VAL A 94 24.87 9.55 10.45
N SER A 95 25.00 10.48 11.41
CA SER A 95 23.83 11.18 11.97
C SER A 95 23.01 12.04 10.98
N PRO A 96 23.54 12.57 9.86
CA PRO A 96 22.75 13.18 8.78
C PRO A 96 21.96 12.18 7.91
N LEU A 97 21.97 10.88 8.24
CA LEU A 97 21.10 9.85 7.66
C LEU A 97 19.87 9.55 8.54
N ASP A 98 19.79 10.11 9.75
CA ASP A 98 18.58 10.07 10.57
C ASP A 98 17.52 10.99 9.97
N GLN A 99 16.36 10.44 9.59
CA GLN A 99 15.17 11.25 9.26
C GLN A 99 13.89 10.62 9.84
N GLU A 100 13.02 11.47 10.39
CA GLU A 100 11.78 11.07 11.06
C GLU A 100 10.57 11.54 10.24
N GLY A 101 9.53 10.69 10.16
CA GLY A 101 8.31 10.99 9.40
C GLY A 101 8.45 10.95 7.86
N VAL A 102 9.34 10.10 7.32
CA VAL A 102 9.67 10.06 5.87
C VAL A 102 8.51 9.67 4.96
N VAL A 103 7.43 9.12 5.51
CA VAL A 103 6.16 8.86 4.80
C VAL A 103 5.09 9.77 5.41
N PRO A 104 4.67 10.85 4.73
CA PRO A 104 3.77 11.85 5.32
C PRO A 104 2.32 11.37 5.44
N THR A 105 1.53 12.13 6.20
CA THR A 105 0.11 11.81 6.44
C THR A 105 -0.75 11.99 5.19
N ALA A 106 -1.78 11.14 5.05
CA ALA A 106 -2.62 11.08 3.85
C ALA A 106 -4.12 10.98 4.19
N ILE A 107 -4.98 11.33 3.23
CA ILE A 107 -6.43 11.09 3.29
C ILE A 107 -6.85 10.38 2.00
N ILE A 108 -7.33 9.13 2.13
CA ILE A 108 -7.86 8.33 1.02
C ILE A 108 -9.40 8.43 1.04
N PRO A 109 -10.02 9.09 0.04
CA PRO A 109 -11.47 9.04 -0.14
C PRO A 109 -11.91 7.78 -0.90
N ALA A 110 -13.09 7.28 -0.59
CA ALA A 110 -13.74 6.22 -1.35
C ALA A 110 -15.26 6.42 -1.44
N MET A 111 -15.87 6.05 -2.56
CA MET A 111 -17.31 6.13 -2.81
C MET A 111 -17.80 4.92 -3.59
N TYR A 112 -18.97 4.41 -3.24
CA TYR A 112 -19.57 3.21 -3.84
C TYR A 112 -21.07 3.37 -3.99
N PHE A 113 -21.59 2.85 -5.08
CA PHE A 113 -23.02 2.77 -5.36
C PHE A 113 -23.34 1.39 -5.93
N ILE A 114 -24.34 0.71 -5.37
CA ILE A 114 -24.85 -0.58 -5.85
C ILE A 114 -26.35 -0.42 -6.10
N ASN A 115 -26.83 -0.92 -7.23
CA ASN A 115 -28.24 -0.89 -7.60
C ASN A 115 -28.70 -2.25 -8.16
N PRO A 116 -29.42 -3.05 -7.35
CA PRO A 116 -30.22 -4.17 -7.84
C PRO A 116 -31.22 -3.70 -8.88
N VAL A 117 -31.23 -4.37 -10.04
CA VAL A 117 -32.19 -4.14 -11.13
C VAL A 117 -33.37 -5.11 -11.00
N ASN A 118 -33.11 -6.28 -10.43
CA ASN A 118 -34.05 -7.34 -10.07
C ASN A 118 -33.32 -8.39 -9.21
N ASP A 119 -34.06 -9.40 -8.74
CA ASP A 119 -33.59 -10.51 -7.89
C ASP A 119 -32.38 -11.30 -8.43
N THR A 120 -32.03 -11.18 -9.73
CA THR A 120 -30.90 -11.89 -10.34
C THR A 120 -29.75 -11.00 -10.82
N PHE A 121 -29.93 -9.68 -10.98
CA PHE A 121 -28.89 -8.79 -11.50
C PHE A 121 -28.82 -7.44 -10.78
N ALA A 122 -27.61 -7.04 -10.41
CA ALA A 122 -27.28 -5.69 -9.93
C ALA A 122 -26.12 -5.10 -10.74
N TYR A 123 -26.08 -3.77 -10.85
CA TYR A 123 -24.88 -3.04 -11.29
C TYR A 123 -24.31 -2.21 -10.15
N GLY A 124 -23.03 -1.84 -10.24
CA GLY A 124 -22.35 -1.02 -9.24
C GLY A 124 -21.28 -0.13 -9.86
N ILE A 125 -21.02 1.01 -9.21
CA ILE A 125 -19.99 1.97 -9.58
C ILE A 125 -19.20 2.31 -8.30
N GLY A 126 -17.88 2.24 -8.37
CA GLY A 126 -16.97 2.57 -7.27
C GLY A 126 -15.89 3.56 -7.70
N ILE A 127 -15.46 4.41 -6.79
CA ILE A 127 -14.27 5.26 -6.92
C ILE A 127 -13.46 5.10 -5.64
N ASN A 128 -12.21 4.65 -5.75
CA ASN A 128 -11.29 4.49 -4.60
C ASN A 128 -9.83 4.56 -5.08
N SER A 129 -8.89 4.25 -4.18
CA SER A 129 -7.52 3.93 -4.54
C SER A 129 -7.22 2.46 -4.20
N ASN A 130 -6.35 1.83 -4.98
CA ASN A 130 -5.80 0.49 -4.68
C ASN A 130 -4.27 0.50 -4.56
N PHE A 131 -3.61 1.55 -5.04
CA PHE A 131 -2.16 1.71 -4.99
C PHE A 131 -1.79 3.16 -4.71
N GLY A 132 -0.78 3.37 -3.88
CA GLY A 132 -0.22 4.69 -3.63
C GLY A 132 0.93 4.64 -2.67
N LEU A 133 1.89 5.53 -2.89
CA LEU A 133 3.14 5.67 -2.15
C LEU A 133 3.38 7.15 -1.93
N LYS A 134 3.90 7.53 -0.76
CA LYS A 134 4.67 8.76 -0.68
C LYS A 134 5.83 8.61 0.29
N SER A 135 7.06 8.80 -0.20
CA SER A 135 8.25 9.06 0.61
C SER A 135 8.83 10.43 0.28
N GLU A 136 9.28 11.16 1.29
CA GLU A 136 9.75 12.54 1.18
C GLU A 136 10.85 12.80 2.22
N TYR A 137 12.08 12.89 1.76
CA TYR A 137 13.30 13.19 2.51
C TYR A 137 13.67 14.68 2.35
N ASP A 138 14.50 15.20 3.23
CA ASP A 138 15.01 16.58 3.10
C ASP A 138 15.87 16.72 1.82
N ASN A 139 15.79 17.87 1.14
CA ASN A 139 16.47 18.03 -0.15
C ASN A 139 18.00 17.91 -0.07
N ASP A 140 18.62 18.26 1.07
CA ASP A 140 20.05 18.08 1.35
C ASP A 140 20.38 16.83 2.19
N TYR A 141 19.44 15.88 2.32
CA TYR A 141 19.62 14.59 2.99
C TYR A 141 20.85 13.84 2.45
N ALA A 142 21.64 13.25 3.35
CA ALA A 142 22.97 12.73 3.00
C ALA A 142 22.95 11.59 1.95
N ALA A 143 21.93 10.74 1.97
CA ALA A 143 21.68 9.71 0.95
C ALA A 143 20.55 10.12 -0.03
N GLY A 144 20.45 11.41 -0.37
CA GLY A 144 19.44 11.94 -1.29
C GLY A 144 19.45 11.33 -2.69
N SER A 145 20.52 10.62 -3.06
CA SER A 145 20.69 9.85 -4.30
C SER A 145 19.73 8.65 -4.40
N ILE A 146 19.37 8.06 -3.27
CA ILE A 146 18.44 6.93 -3.15
C ILE A 146 17.14 7.30 -2.43
N GLY A 147 17.17 8.27 -1.51
CA GLY A 147 16.01 8.85 -0.80
C GLY A 147 15.23 9.86 -1.65
N GLY A 148 15.35 11.16 -1.34
CA GLY A 148 14.68 12.23 -2.10
C GLY A 148 13.16 12.19 -1.99
N LYS A 149 12.43 12.23 -3.10
CA LYS A 149 10.96 12.14 -3.14
C LYS A 149 10.50 11.04 -4.07
N THR A 150 9.51 10.25 -3.63
CA THR A 150 8.82 9.26 -4.45
C THR A 150 7.34 9.33 -4.13
N ASP A 151 6.52 9.77 -5.07
CA ASP A 151 5.09 10.01 -4.87
C ASP A 151 4.32 9.31 -6.00
N LEU A 152 3.39 8.42 -5.64
CA LEU A 152 2.49 7.72 -6.56
C LEU A 152 1.06 7.84 -6.03
N LYS A 153 0.17 8.42 -6.83
CA LYS A 153 -1.25 8.58 -6.51
C LYS A 153 -2.08 7.87 -7.56
N THR A 154 -2.95 6.94 -7.16
CA THR A 154 -3.90 6.30 -8.09
C THR A 154 -5.35 6.55 -7.71
N VAL A 155 -6.20 6.75 -8.72
CA VAL A 155 -7.66 6.81 -8.60
C VAL A 155 -8.27 5.76 -9.53
N ASN A 156 -8.82 4.71 -8.94
CA ASN A 156 -9.56 3.65 -9.64
C ASN A 156 -11.05 3.99 -9.72
N ALA A 157 -11.55 4.17 -10.94
CA ALA A 157 -12.98 4.16 -11.27
C ALA A 157 -13.40 2.76 -11.72
N ASN A 158 -14.18 2.07 -10.88
CA ASN A 158 -14.72 0.74 -11.14
C ASN A 158 -16.18 0.81 -11.64
N ILE A 159 -16.52 0.01 -12.65
CA ILE A 159 -17.91 -0.32 -13.00
C ILE A 159 -18.08 -1.83 -13.06
N SER A 160 -19.07 -2.35 -12.33
CA SER A 160 -19.29 -3.79 -12.12
C SER A 160 -20.74 -4.21 -12.36
N GLY A 161 -20.93 -5.48 -12.71
CA GLY A 161 -22.21 -6.17 -12.71
C GLY A 161 -22.12 -7.51 -11.96
N SER A 162 -23.21 -7.88 -11.29
CA SER A 162 -23.33 -9.17 -10.58
C SER A 162 -24.53 -9.96 -11.10
N TYR A 163 -24.41 -11.28 -11.08
CA TYR A 163 -25.45 -12.20 -11.52
C TYR A 163 -25.62 -13.35 -10.54
N ARG A 164 -26.80 -13.44 -9.91
CA ARG A 164 -27.19 -14.55 -9.03
C ARG A 164 -27.63 -15.74 -9.89
N VAL A 165 -26.77 -16.74 -9.97
CA VAL A 165 -26.98 -17.96 -10.79
C VAL A 165 -28.05 -18.85 -10.17
N ASN A 166 -28.08 -18.94 -8.83
CA ASN A 166 -29.09 -19.66 -8.06
C ASN A 166 -29.06 -19.20 -6.58
N ALA A 167 -29.79 -19.87 -5.70
CA ALA A 167 -29.87 -19.55 -4.27
C ALA A 167 -28.54 -19.71 -3.48
N GLN A 168 -27.52 -20.34 -4.07
CA GLN A 168 -26.21 -20.59 -3.45
C GLN A 168 -25.03 -19.96 -4.19
N LEU A 169 -25.18 -19.59 -5.47
CA LEU A 169 -24.07 -19.14 -6.30
C LEU A 169 -24.38 -17.79 -6.96
N SER A 170 -23.51 -16.82 -6.72
CA SER A 170 -23.48 -15.54 -7.42
C SER A 170 -22.12 -15.31 -8.05
N LEU A 171 -22.11 -14.69 -9.22
CA LEU A 171 -20.92 -14.31 -9.99
C LEU A 171 -20.87 -12.79 -10.17
N GLY A 172 -19.70 -12.24 -10.44
CA GLY A 172 -19.55 -10.82 -10.77
C GLY A 172 -18.33 -10.54 -11.61
N LEU A 173 -18.41 -9.46 -12.39
CA LEU A 173 -17.35 -8.96 -13.26
C LEU A 173 -17.39 -7.44 -13.28
N GLY A 174 -16.22 -6.81 -13.26
CA GLY A 174 -16.04 -5.38 -13.32
C GLY A 174 -14.82 -4.96 -14.15
N MET A 175 -14.88 -3.72 -14.62
CA MET A 175 -13.82 -3.02 -15.35
C MET A 175 -13.31 -1.88 -14.48
N ASN A 176 -12.01 -1.63 -14.52
CA ASN A 176 -11.31 -0.62 -13.73
C ASN A 176 -10.58 0.30 -14.70
N LEU A 177 -10.83 1.60 -14.59
CA LEU A 177 -10.03 2.65 -15.21
C LEU A 177 -9.23 3.31 -14.09
N VAL A 178 -7.90 3.22 -14.13
CA VAL A 178 -7.02 3.73 -13.09
C VAL A 178 -6.25 4.91 -13.65
N TYR A 179 -6.55 6.11 -13.17
CA TYR A 179 -5.66 7.26 -13.37
C TYR A 179 -4.50 7.15 -12.38
N GLY A 180 -3.27 7.31 -12.88
CA GLY A 180 -2.06 7.41 -12.08
C GLY A 180 -1.36 8.75 -12.28
N GLU A 181 -0.79 9.29 -11.19
CA GLU A 181 0.15 10.42 -11.19
C GLU A 181 1.40 9.97 -10.42
N ALA A 182 2.60 10.12 -11.01
CA ALA A 182 3.87 9.71 -10.41
C ALA A 182 4.92 10.82 -10.46
N GLU A 183 5.73 10.93 -9.40
CA GLU A 183 6.82 11.90 -9.27
C GLU A 183 8.02 11.26 -8.52
N LEU A 184 9.21 11.33 -9.12
CA LEU A 184 10.45 10.76 -8.62
C LEU A 184 11.57 11.81 -8.68
N ILE A 185 12.03 12.28 -7.52
CA ILE A 185 13.15 13.23 -7.41
C ILE A 185 14.27 12.62 -6.56
N ARG A 186 15.51 12.73 -7.01
CA ARG A 186 16.73 12.38 -6.25
C ARG A 186 17.70 13.55 -6.27
N HIS A 187 18.41 13.72 -5.15
CA HIS A 187 19.37 14.80 -4.92
C HIS A 187 20.81 14.26 -4.81
N ALA A 188 21.80 15.14 -4.94
CA ALA A 188 23.22 14.78 -4.98
C ALA A 188 23.81 14.26 -3.65
N GLY A 189 23.16 14.56 -2.51
CA GLY A 189 23.52 14.07 -1.18
C GLY A 189 24.96 14.43 -0.75
N SER A 190 25.55 13.61 0.12
CA SER A 190 26.96 13.77 0.52
C SER A 190 27.93 13.33 -0.58
N VAL A 191 27.53 12.39 -1.46
CA VAL A 191 28.41 11.74 -2.44
C VAL A 191 29.03 12.69 -3.48
N LEU A 192 28.31 13.73 -3.92
CA LEU A 192 28.88 14.75 -4.83
C LEU A 192 29.26 16.07 -4.14
N LYS A 193 29.10 16.17 -2.82
CA LYS A 193 29.32 17.41 -2.06
C LYS A 193 30.74 17.96 -2.21
N ASP A 194 31.72 17.07 -2.16
CA ASP A 194 33.15 17.35 -2.38
C ASP A 194 33.65 16.82 -3.74
N GLY A 195 32.74 16.29 -4.57
CA GLY A 195 32.99 15.74 -5.90
C GLY A 195 33.66 14.36 -5.92
N VAL A 196 33.45 13.59 -6.99
CA VAL A 196 34.04 12.26 -7.15
C VAL A 196 35.46 12.39 -7.69
N THR A 197 36.48 12.15 -6.85
CA THR A 197 37.90 12.23 -7.23
C THR A 197 38.65 10.95 -6.87
N ILE A 198 39.02 10.17 -7.89
CA ILE A 198 39.70 8.88 -7.71
C ILE A 198 41.24 9.05 -7.79
N PRO A 199 42.01 8.59 -6.79
CA PRO A 199 43.47 8.66 -6.81
C PRO A 199 44.09 8.00 -8.05
N GLY A 200 44.93 8.76 -8.78
CA GLY A 200 45.59 8.29 -10.01
C GLY A 200 44.73 8.40 -11.29
N VAL A 201 43.43 8.66 -11.17
CA VAL A 201 42.53 8.94 -12.31
C VAL A 201 42.22 10.44 -12.40
N GLY A 202 41.91 11.08 -11.27
CA GLY A 202 41.52 12.49 -11.18
C GLY A 202 40.06 12.68 -10.79
N THR A 203 39.57 13.92 -10.91
CA THR A 203 38.16 14.27 -10.66
C THR A 203 37.29 13.83 -11.83
N LEU A 204 36.33 12.95 -11.57
CA LEU A 204 35.35 12.43 -12.53
C LEU A 204 34.07 13.28 -12.55
N VAL A 205 33.60 13.68 -11.37
CA VAL A 205 32.43 14.55 -11.19
C VAL A 205 32.82 15.72 -10.31
N ALA A 206 32.50 16.95 -10.75
CA ALA A 206 32.79 18.16 -10.00
C ALA A 206 31.90 18.29 -8.74
N PRO A 207 32.35 19.01 -7.69
CA PRO A 207 31.53 19.25 -6.50
C PRO A 207 30.24 20.01 -6.83
N VAL A 208 29.12 19.58 -6.25
CA VAL A 208 27.81 20.27 -6.33
C VAL A 208 27.15 20.39 -4.94
N SER A 209 26.04 21.12 -4.82
CA SER A 209 25.29 21.16 -3.55
C SER A 209 24.67 19.79 -3.29
N SER A 210 24.61 19.34 -2.04
CA SER A 210 23.85 18.13 -1.66
C SER A 210 22.38 18.21 -2.09
N SER A 211 21.83 19.44 -2.13
CA SER A 211 20.49 19.77 -2.61
C SER A 211 20.35 19.95 -4.13
N THR A 212 21.35 19.54 -4.93
CA THR A 212 21.24 19.58 -6.39
C THR A 212 20.45 18.36 -6.86
N GLU A 213 19.34 18.58 -7.57
CA GLU A 213 18.59 17.51 -8.24
C GLU A 213 19.50 16.79 -9.26
N ILE A 214 19.58 15.46 -9.15
CA ILE A 214 20.36 14.59 -10.04
C ILE A 214 19.47 13.76 -10.98
N VAL A 215 18.23 13.52 -10.56
CA VAL A 215 17.12 12.91 -11.29
C VAL A 215 15.86 13.65 -10.85
N ASN A 216 15.06 14.12 -11.79
CA ASN A 216 13.70 14.60 -11.57
C ASN A 216 12.84 14.08 -12.72
N MET A 217 11.75 13.38 -12.39
CA MET A 217 10.89 12.70 -13.33
C MET A 217 9.43 12.78 -12.86
N ALA A 218 8.52 13.16 -13.75
CA ALA A 218 7.08 13.22 -13.45
C ALA A 218 6.23 12.89 -14.67
N GLY A 219 5.06 12.28 -14.47
CA GLY A 219 4.12 11.92 -15.54
C GLY A 219 2.77 11.39 -15.04
N ASP A 220 1.82 11.23 -15.97
CA ASP A 220 0.48 10.67 -15.72
C ASP A 220 0.07 9.63 -16.79
N ASP A 221 -0.85 8.73 -16.44
CA ASP A 221 -1.43 7.72 -17.36
C ASP A 221 -2.84 7.24 -16.92
N PHE A 222 -3.56 6.61 -17.85
CA PHE A 222 -4.81 5.89 -17.65
C PHE A 222 -4.64 4.38 -17.91
N GLY A 223 -4.28 3.63 -16.87
CA GLY A 223 -4.21 2.17 -16.89
C GLY A 223 -5.59 1.49 -16.91
N TYR A 224 -5.66 0.31 -17.52
CA TYR A 224 -6.89 -0.47 -17.68
C TYR A 224 -6.79 -1.86 -17.03
N GLY A 225 -7.74 -2.19 -16.16
CA GLY A 225 -7.79 -3.50 -15.50
C GLY A 225 -9.20 -4.07 -15.39
N TRP A 226 -9.31 -5.32 -14.94
CA TRP A 226 -10.60 -5.98 -14.68
C TRP A 226 -10.57 -6.72 -13.35
N ASN A 227 -11.74 -6.95 -12.78
CA ASN A 227 -11.89 -7.74 -11.56
C ASN A 227 -13.10 -8.66 -11.68
N ALA A 228 -12.98 -9.88 -11.18
CA ALA A 228 -14.05 -10.86 -11.18
C ALA A 228 -14.20 -11.45 -9.77
N GLY A 229 -15.33 -12.11 -9.53
CA GLY A 229 -15.49 -12.86 -8.31
C GLY A 229 -16.68 -13.80 -8.29
N VAL A 230 -16.71 -14.57 -7.21
CA VAL A 230 -17.71 -15.59 -6.89
C VAL A 230 -18.12 -15.37 -5.45
N VAL A 231 -19.41 -15.55 -5.15
CA VAL A 231 -19.91 -15.76 -3.79
C VAL A 231 -20.64 -17.10 -3.76
N TYR A 232 -20.32 -17.91 -2.75
CA TYR A 232 -20.98 -19.19 -2.48
C TYR A 232 -21.65 -19.17 -1.09
N GLU A 233 -22.97 -19.21 -1.07
CA GLU A 233 -23.81 -19.20 0.12
C GLU A 233 -24.20 -20.65 0.46
N ILE A 234 -23.76 -21.15 1.63
CA ILE A 234 -24.32 -22.38 2.21
C ILE A 234 -25.74 -22.08 2.71
N ASN A 235 -25.90 -20.91 3.33
CA ASN A 235 -27.17 -20.27 3.69
C ASN A 235 -26.88 -18.80 4.08
N GLU A 236 -27.93 -18.04 4.41
CA GLU A 236 -27.88 -16.62 4.85
C GLU A 236 -26.78 -16.32 5.89
N ASN A 237 -26.50 -17.26 6.80
CA ASN A 237 -25.54 -17.10 7.90
C ASN A 237 -24.10 -17.49 7.52
N HIS A 238 -23.89 -18.29 6.46
CA HIS A 238 -22.60 -18.92 6.15
C HIS A 238 -22.30 -18.84 4.66
N ARG A 239 -21.33 -17.98 4.30
CA ARG A 239 -20.98 -17.70 2.91
C ARG A 239 -19.48 -17.49 2.73
N PHE A 240 -19.00 -17.80 1.53
CA PHE A 240 -17.61 -17.69 1.12
C PHE A 240 -17.50 -16.85 -0.15
N ALA A 241 -16.34 -16.27 -0.39
CA ALA A 241 -16.00 -15.62 -1.65
C ALA A 241 -14.63 -16.05 -2.15
N LEU A 242 -14.47 -15.93 -3.46
CA LEU A 242 -13.18 -15.81 -4.12
C LEU A 242 -13.28 -14.63 -5.09
N SER A 243 -12.39 -13.65 -4.98
CA SER A 243 -12.25 -12.56 -5.94
C SER A 243 -10.85 -12.51 -6.53
N TYR A 244 -10.76 -11.94 -7.74
CA TYR A 244 -9.53 -11.73 -8.48
C TYR A 244 -9.55 -10.33 -9.10
N ARG A 245 -8.46 -9.58 -8.94
CA ARG A 245 -8.17 -8.31 -9.60
C ARG A 245 -6.98 -8.54 -10.52
N SER A 246 -7.11 -8.17 -11.80
CA SER A 246 -6.04 -8.33 -12.77
C SER A 246 -4.84 -7.47 -12.42
N LYS A 247 -3.66 -7.92 -12.89
CA LYS A 247 -2.54 -7.02 -13.16
C LYS A 247 -3.01 -5.90 -14.09
N LEU A 248 -2.43 -4.71 -13.99
CA LEU A 248 -2.51 -3.66 -15.00
C LEU A 248 -1.18 -2.90 -15.08
N GLU A 249 -0.92 -2.29 -16.21
CA GLU A 249 0.25 -1.41 -16.41
C GLU A 249 -0.22 0.05 -16.30
N LEU A 250 0.63 0.91 -15.73
CA LEU A 250 0.56 2.36 -15.86
C LEU A 250 1.81 2.82 -16.63
N ALA A 251 1.62 3.24 -17.88
CA ALA A 251 2.68 3.64 -18.79
C ALA A 251 2.80 5.17 -18.79
N PHE A 252 3.46 5.71 -17.77
CA PHE A 252 3.59 7.15 -17.56
C PHE A 252 4.37 7.80 -18.70
N ASP A 253 3.71 8.68 -19.45
CA ASP A 253 4.34 9.65 -20.36
C ASP A 253 4.58 10.96 -19.59
N GLY A 254 5.73 11.60 -19.78
CA GLY A 254 6.06 12.82 -19.06
C GLY A 254 7.44 13.40 -19.36
N GLU A 255 8.07 13.97 -18.34
CA GLU A 255 9.33 14.70 -18.46
C GLU A 255 10.40 14.12 -17.51
N PHE A 256 11.66 14.14 -17.98
CA PHE A 256 12.85 13.76 -17.22
C PHE A 256 13.90 14.87 -17.32
N SER A 257 14.59 15.14 -16.22
CA SER A 257 15.85 15.88 -16.20
C SER A 257 16.82 15.24 -15.20
N GLY A 258 18.10 15.58 -15.33
CA GLY A 258 19.14 15.10 -14.40
C GLY A 258 20.43 15.90 -14.49
N LEU A 259 21.42 15.53 -13.68
CA LEU A 259 22.62 16.34 -13.41
C LEU A 259 23.36 16.86 -14.66
N THR A 260 23.32 16.11 -15.77
CA THR A 260 23.89 16.50 -17.07
C THR A 260 22.88 16.43 -18.23
N VAL A 261 21.63 16.09 -17.96
CA VAL A 261 20.57 15.87 -18.95
C VAL A 261 19.52 16.98 -18.80
N PRO A 262 19.38 17.88 -19.80
CA PRO A 262 18.33 18.89 -19.74
C PRO A 262 16.95 18.24 -19.86
N GLU A 263 15.94 18.93 -19.33
CA GLU A 263 14.51 18.61 -19.44
C GLU A 263 14.13 18.10 -20.84
N THR A 264 13.62 16.88 -20.90
CA THR A 264 13.25 16.17 -22.12
C THR A 264 12.06 15.26 -21.87
N ALA A 265 11.28 15.00 -22.92
CA ALA A 265 10.23 13.98 -22.86
C ALA A 265 10.83 12.60 -22.55
N ALA A 266 10.16 11.88 -21.65
CA ALA A 266 10.53 10.54 -21.20
C ALA A 266 9.28 9.72 -20.84
N SER A 267 9.45 8.40 -20.73
CA SER A 267 8.40 7.51 -20.26
C SER A 267 8.92 6.41 -19.33
N LEU A 268 8.05 5.92 -18.45
CA LEU A 268 8.32 4.85 -17.49
C LEU A 268 7.04 4.03 -17.28
N SER A 269 7.11 2.70 -17.41
CA SER A 269 5.99 1.81 -17.09
C SER A 269 6.12 1.26 -15.67
N VAL A 270 5.02 1.26 -14.92
CA VAL A 270 4.90 0.56 -13.63
C VAL A 270 3.82 -0.50 -13.71
N ASP A 271 4.21 -1.73 -13.39
CA ASP A 271 3.30 -2.86 -13.27
C ASP A 271 2.61 -2.89 -11.89
N MET A 272 1.29 -2.75 -11.88
CA MET A 272 0.44 -2.90 -10.70
C MET A 272 0.05 -4.39 -10.55
N PRO A 273 0.34 -5.05 -9.41
CA PRO A 273 0.21 -6.50 -9.28
C PRO A 273 -1.23 -7.00 -9.31
N ALA A 274 -1.40 -8.25 -9.75
CA ALA A 274 -2.67 -8.96 -9.62
C ALA A 274 -2.92 -9.38 -8.16
N VAL A 275 -4.18 -9.33 -7.72
CA VAL A 275 -4.58 -9.67 -6.34
C VAL A 275 -5.66 -10.74 -6.35
N THR A 276 -5.50 -11.79 -5.56
CA THR A 276 -6.51 -12.84 -5.33
C THR A 276 -6.92 -12.84 -3.87
N GLU A 277 -8.21 -12.81 -3.54
CA GLU A 277 -8.70 -12.85 -2.15
C GLU A 277 -9.80 -13.89 -1.95
N PHE A 278 -9.54 -14.84 -1.04
CA PHE A 278 -10.55 -15.75 -0.49
C PHE A 278 -11.08 -15.20 0.84
N SER A 279 -12.41 -15.20 1.02
CA SER A 279 -13.06 -14.77 2.27
C SER A 279 -14.06 -15.78 2.78
N GLY A 280 -14.24 -15.84 4.11
CA GLY A 280 -15.34 -16.53 4.79
C GLY A 280 -16.06 -15.61 5.78
N PHE A 281 -17.39 -15.72 5.83
CA PHE A 281 -18.25 -15.07 6.81
C PHE A 281 -19.19 -16.10 7.46
N HIS A 282 -19.25 -16.07 8.79
CA HIS A 282 -20.11 -16.93 9.58
C HIS A 282 -20.82 -16.12 10.69
N GLN A 283 -22.12 -15.91 10.54
CA GLN A 283 -22.99 -15.53 11.67
C GLN A 283 -23.12 -16.76 12.58
N VAL A 284 -22.45 -16.74 13.74
CA VAL A 284 -22.41 -17.87 14.69
C VAL A 284 -23.54 -17.78 15.72
N THR A 285 -23.96 -16.56 16.06
CA THR A 285 -25.16 -16.29 16.88
C THR A 285 -25.89 -15.05 16.35
N PRO A 286 -27.16 -14.79 16.74
CA PRO A 286 -27.88 -13.56 16.37
C PRO A 286 -27.25 -12.24 16.83
N GLN A 287 -26.15 -12.26 17.58
CA GLN A 287 -25.36 -11.08 17.94
C GLN A 287 -23.88 -11.19 17.56
N TRP A 288 -23.41 -12.29 16.98
CA TRP A 288 -21.97 -12.51 16.81
C TRP A 288 -21.66 -13.20 15.48
N ALA A 289 -20.83 -12.53 14.68
CA ALA A 289 -20.28 -13.06 13.45
C ALA A 289 -18.75 -13.11 13.51
N THR A 290 -18.18 -14.12 12.85
CA THR A 290 -16.74 -14.26 12.63
C THR A 290 -16.46 -14.18 11.14
N HIS A 291 -15.37 -13.50 10.78
CA HIS A 291 -14.93 -13.33 9.40
C HIS A 291 -13.43 -13.47 9.30
N TYR A 292 -12.96 -13.87 8.12
CA TYR A 292 -11.55 -14.04 7.79
C TYR A 292 -11.32 -13.95 6.29
N SER A 293 -10.12 -13.54 5.90
CA SER A 293 -9.67 -13.62 4.51
C SER A 293 -8.20 -14.01 4.38
N ILE A 294 -7.88 -14.60 3.23
CA ILE A 294 -6.52 -14.84 2.75
C ILE A 294 -6.42 -14.15 1.41
N MET A 295 -5.54 -13.16 1.32
CA MET A 295 -5.24 -12.40 0.13
C MET A 295 -3.81 -12.74 -0.31
N TYR A 296 -3.57 -12.74 -1.63
CA TYR A 296 -2.30 -13.08 -2.27
C TYR A 296 -2.08 -12.07 -3.40
N THR A 297 -0.96 -11.35 -3.34
CA THR A 297 -0.61 -10.29 -4.30
C THR A 297 0.62 -10.71 -5.09
N GLN A 298 0.50 -10.68 -6.43
CA GLN A 298 1.53 -11.11 -7.38
C GLN A 298 2.60 -10.02 -7.58
N TRP A 299 3.26 -9.66 -6.48
CA TRP A 299 4.30 -8.65 -6.39
C TRP A 299 5.55 -8.99 -7.22
N SER A 300 5.79 -10.26 -7.55
CA SER A 300 6.80 -10.69 -8.54
C SER A 300 6.63 -10.12 -9.94
N SER A 301 5.52 -9.40 -10.20
CA SER A 301 5.36 -8.61 -11.42
C SER A 301 5.97 -7.21 -11.37
N PHE A 302 6.52 -6.78 -10.23
CA PHE A 302 7.27 -5.53 -10.04
C PHE A 302 8.77 -5.83 -9.90
N GLU A 303 9.41 -6.16 -11.03
CA GLU A 303 10.83 -6.54 -11.10
C GLU A 303 11.77 -5.32 -11.00
N LYS A 304 11.40 -4.19 -11.61
CA LYS A 304 12.25 -2.99 -11.75
C LYS A 304 11.47 -1.75 -12.17
N LEU A 305 12.09 -0.59 -12.02
CA LEU A 305 11.70 0.68 -12.62
C LEU A 305 12.70 1.06 -13.72
N GLU A 306 12.22 1.28 -14.95
CA GLU A 306 13.02 1.77 -16.08
C GLU A 306 12.40 3.05 -16.65
N ALA A 307 13.21 4.08 -16.87
CA ALA A 307 12.79 5.28 -17.58
C ALA A 307 13.61 5.52 -18.85
N TYR A 308 12.91 5.85 -19.94
CA TYR A 308 13.48 6.06 -21.25
C TYR A 308 13.35 7.52 -21.67
N ALA A 309 14.46 8.25 -21.75
CA ALA A 309 14.51 9.61 -22.27
C ALA A 309 14.89 9.56 -23.77
N ALA A 310 14.08 10.16 -24.64
CA ALA A 310 14.30 10.14 -26.09
C ALA A 310 14.50 8.74 -26.73
N ASN A 311 13.98 7.67 -26.09
CA ASN A 311 14.16 6.24 -26.41
C ASN A 311 15.54 5.62 -26.04
N GLU A 312 16.35 6.30 -25.23
CA GLU A 312 17.54 5.73 -24.58
C GLU A 312 17.27 5.54 -23.07
N LEU A 313 17.82 4.49 -22.45
CA LEU A 313 17.64 4.21 -21.02
C LEU A 313 18.35 5.29 -20.20
N ALA A 314 17.59 6.03 -19.39
CA ALA A 314 18.06 7.18 -18.62
C ALA A 314 18.10 6.93 -17.11
N PHE A 315 17.28 6.00 -16.62
CA PHE A 315 17.25 5.54 -15.22
C PHE A 315 16.82 4.07 -15.18
N GLU A 316 17.48 3.29 -14.32
CA GLU A 316 17.09 1.92 -13.97
C GLU A 316 17.24 1.75 -12.46
N LYS A 317 16.25 1.16 -11.79
CA LYS A 317 16.33 0.66 -10.41
C LYS A 317 15.74 -0.74 -10.36
N GLN A 318 16.52 -1.68 -9.86
CA GLN A 318 16.08 -3.06 -9.60
C GLN A 318 15.25 -3.09 -8.30
N GLU A 319 14.11 -3.77 -8.31
CA GLU A 319 13.15 -3.80 -7.19
C GLU A 319 12.85 -5.23 -6.75
N ASN A 320 12.71 -6.18 -7.70
CA ASN A 320 12.62 -7.63 -7.49
C ASN A 320 11.74 -8.05 -6.30
N PHE A 321 10.52 -7.51 -6.20
CA PHE A 321 9.62 -7.86 -5.09
C PHE A 321 9.16 -9.34 -5.17
N GLU A 322 8.94 -9.96 -4.01
CA GLU A 322 8.39 -11.31 -3.90
C GLU A 322 6.87 -11.30 -3.68
N ASP A 323 6.18 -12.34 -4.18
CA ASP A 323 4.73 -12.50 -4.00
C ASP A 323 4.35 -12.65 -2.52
N SER A 324 3.49 -11.77 -2.02
CA SER A 324 3.16 -11.70 -0.59
C SER A 324 1.72 -12.13 -0.28
N TYR A 325 1.50 -12.58 0.97
CA TYR A 325 0.19 -12.99 1.48
C TYR A 325 -0.27 -12.13 2.65
N ARG A 326 -1.59 -11.94 2.75
CA ARG A 326 -2.25 -11.28 3.88
C ARG A 326 -3.35 -12.15 4.47
N PHE A 327 -3.23 -12.41 5.76
CA PHE A 327 -4.10 -13.29 6.55
C PHE A 327 -4.85 -12.44 7.60
N ALA A 328 -6.16 -12.26 7.42
CA ALA A 328 -6.98 -11.44 8.32
C ALA A 328 -8.03 -12.28 9.03
N ILE A 329 -8.29 -11.98 10.31
CA ILE A 329 -9.37 -12.57 11.11
C ILE A 329 -10.02 -11.51 12.00
N GLY A 330 -11.35 -11.52 12.06
CA GLY A 330 -12.10 -10.55 12.84
C GLY A 330 -13.44 -11.08 13.34
N ALA A 331 -14.10 -10.21 14.11
CA ALA A 331 -15.43 -10.46 14.61
C ALA A 331 -16.29 -9.18 14.60
N THR A 332 -17.59 -9.37 14.41
CA THR A 332 -18.62 -8.35 14.61
C THR A 332 -19.52 -8.77 15.78
N TYR A 333 -19.85 -7.83 16.67
CA TYR A 333 -20.76 -8.03 17.79
C TYR A 333 -21.90 -7.00 17.78
N ASP A 334 -23.12 -7.46 17.54
CA ASP A 334 -24.32 -6.63 17.46
C ASP A 334 -24.90 -6.41 18.87
N VAL A 335 -24.46 -5.32 19.50
CA VAL A 335 -24.83 -4.96 20.88
C VAL A 335 -26.34 -4.76 20.99
N ASN A 336 -26.94 -4.13 19.99
CA ASN A 336 -28.37 -3.90 19.82
C ASN A 336 -28.64 -3.42 18.37
N PRO A 337 -29.90 -3.29 17.91
CA PRO A 337 -30.22 -2.89 16.52
C PRO A 337 -29.72 -1.51 16.07
N VAL A 338 -29.14 -0.70 16.96
CA VAL A 338 -28.58 0.65 16.67
C VAL A 338 -27.05 0.66 16.71
N LEU A 339 -26.40 -0.33 17.33
CA LEU A 339 -24.95 -0.36 17.54
C LEU A 339 -24.36 -1.76 17.30
N ALA A 340 -23.51 -1.87 16.28
CA ALA A 340 -22.62 -2.99 16.07
C ALA A 340 -21.17 -2.56 16.36
N LEU A 341 -20.40 -3.44 17.01
CA LEU A 341 -18.96 -3.26 17.27
C LEU A 341 -18.16 -4.26 16.45
N ARG A 342 -16.96 -3.87 16.00
CA ARG A 342 -16.05 -4.73 15.23
C ARG A 342 -14.67 -4.72 15.86
N VAL A 343 -13.97 -5.84 15.73
CA VAL A 343 -12.54 -5.99 16.01
C VAL A 343 -11.91 -6.90 14.97
N GLY A 344 -10.62 -6.71 14.70
CA GLY A 344 -9.88 -7.60 13.82
C GLY A 344 -8.37 -7.49 13.98
N VAL A 345 -7.69 -8.55 13.57
CA VAL A 345 -6.23 -8.62 13.47
C VAL A 345 -5.89 -9.15 12.08
N ALA A 346 -4.89 -8.57 11.43
CA ALA A 346 -4.35 -9.10 10.19
C ALA A 346 -2.84 -9.17 10.26
N PHE A 347 -2.30 -10.31 9.84
CA PHE A 347 -0.92 -10.43 9.41
C PHE A 347 -0.86 -10.27 7.88
N ASP A 348 0.24 -9.74 7.37
CA ASP A 348 0.41 -9.23 6.02
C ASP A 348 1.90 -9.41 5.70
N GLN A 349 2.32 -9.62 4.46
CA GLN A 349 3.72 -9.98 4.17
C GLN A 349 4.46 -8.97 3.31
N SER A 350 5.77 -8.85 3.56
CA SER A 350 6.69 -8.02 2.79
C SER A 350 6.63 -8.37 1.31
N ALA A 351 6.74 -7.35 0.47
CA ALA A 351 7.05 -7.50 -0.94
C ALA A 351 8.57 -7.35 -1.16
N ALA A 352 9.23 -6.45 -0.43
CA ALA A 352 10.67 -6.21 -0.54
C ALA A 352 11.45 -7.04 0.50
N GLU A 353 11.73 -8.31 0.22
CA GLU A 353 12.56 -9.14 1.11
C GLU A 353 14.07 -8.92 0.91
N ASP A 354 14.62 -9.19 -0.29
CA ASP A 354 16.06 -9.04 -0.57
C ASP A 354 16.45 -7.61 -1.02
N TYR A 355 15.54 -6.86 -1.66
CA TYR A 355 15.80 -5.57 -2.31
C TYR A 355 15.01 -4.43 -1.64
N ARG A 356 15.25 -4.20 -0.35
CA ARG A 356 14.65 -3.06 0.37
C ARG A 356 15.25 -1.74 -0.10
N SER A 357 14.41 -0.71 -0.17
CA SER A 357 14.80 0.66 -0.51
C SER A 357 14.25 1.65 0.52
N ILE A 358 15.04 2.66 0.91
CA ILE A 358 14.54 3.71 1.81
C ILE A 358 13.44 4.55 1.13
N SER A 359 13.36 4.52 -0.20
CA SER A 359 12.31 5.19 -0.96
C SER A 359 10.97 4.44 -0.96
N ILE A 360 10.96 3.14 -0.65
CA ILE A 360 9.76 2.30 -0.51
C ILE A 360 9.85 1.42 0.77
N PRO A 361 9.64 2.00 1.98
CA PRO A 361 9.83 1.27 3.25
C PRO A 361 8.82 0.12 3.47
N ASP A 362 9.30 -1.12 3.69
CA ASP A 362 8.49 -2.36 3.74
C ASP A 362 9.11 -3.48 4.63
N SER A 363 8.26 -4.33 5.25
CA SER A 363 8.56 -5.57 6.04
C SER A 363 7.30 -6.48 6.07
N ASP A 364 7.00 -7.43 6.99
CA ASP A 364 5.63 -8.06 7.13
C ASP A 364 4.64 -7.07 7.82
N ARG A 365 3.27 -7.03 7.84
CA ARG A 365 2.42 -6.14 8.75
C ARG A 365 1.71 -6.91 9.85
N LEU A 366 1.61 -6.32 11.05
CA LEU A 366 0.63 -6.71 12.06
C LEU A 366 -0.33 -5.56 12.40
N TRP A 367 -1.58 -5.74 12.00
CA TRP A 367 -2.69 -4.82 12.17
C TRP A 367 -3.48 -5.15 13.44
N TYR A 368 -3.77 -4.15 14.27
CA TYR A 368 -4.71 -4.23 15.39
C TYR A 368 -5.86 -3.26 15.18
N SER A 369 -7.08 -3.76 15.01
CA SER A 369 -8.21 -2.95 14.55
C SER A 369 -9.46 -3.06 15.42
N ALA A 370 -10.18 -1.95 15.53
CA ALA A 370 -11.49 -1.85 16.17
C ALA A 370 -12.39 -0.85 15.43
N GLY A 371 -13.70 -1.04 15.49
CA GLY A 371 -14.64 -0.11 14.88
C GLY A 371 -16.07 -0.26 15.39
N ALA A 372 -16.95 0.61 14.91
CA ALA A 372 -18.38 0.59 15.24
C ALA A 372 -19.23 1.07 14.07
N THR A 373 -20.44 0.51 13.93
CA THR A 373 -21.53 1.13 13.15
C THR A 373 -22.55 1.69 14.12
N TYR A 374 -22.98 2.92 13.88
CA TYR A 374 -24.15 3.53 14.52
C TYR A 374 -25.26 3.75 13.48
N GLN A 375 -26.42 3.15 13.68
CA GLN A 375 -27.58 3.35 12.82
C GLN A 375 -28.26 4.68 13.16
N LEU A 376 -28.33 5.59 12.19
CA LEU A 376 -29.06 6.86 12.31
C LEU A 376 -30.56 6.66 12.07
N SER A 377 -30.92 5.67 11.25
CA SER A 377 -32.29 5.31 10.89
C SER A 377 -32.37 3.83 10.48
N SER A 378 -33.48 3.39 9.86
CA SER A 378 -33.57 2.08 9.19
C SER A 378 -32.92 2.04 7.80
N THR A 379 -32.38 3.16 7.33
CA THR A 379 -31.84 3.36 5.97
C THR A 379 -30.48 4.08 5.94
N ASP A 380 -30.00 4.59 7.07
CA ASP A 380 -28.85 5.49 7.14
C ASP A 380 -27.95 5.07 8.32
N SER A 381 -26.65 4.89 8.08
CA SER A 381 -25.67 4.54 9.12
C SER A 381 -24.40 5.37 9.00
N VAL A 382 -23.65 5.44 10.10
CA VAL A 382 -22.28 5.95 10.14
C VAL A 382 -21.37 4.90 10.75
N ASP A 383 -20.23 4.63 10.09
CA ASP A 383 -19.19 3.76 10.63
C ASP A 383 -17.96 4.57 11.04
N PHE A 384 -17.30 4.09 12.08
CA PHE A 384 -15.98 4.54 12.52
C PHE A 384 -15.04 3.33 12.57
N GLY A 385 -13.86 3.48 11.96
CA GLY A 385 -12.79 2.50 12.00
C GLY A 385 -11.51 3.11 12.59
N LEU A 386 -10.79 2.32 13.37
CA LEU A 386 -9.49 2.64 13.95
C LEU A 386 -8.59 1.41 13.78
N SER A 387 -7.41 1.60 13.21
CA SER A 387 -6.34 0.59 13.19
C SER A 387 -5.02 1.17 13.67
N TYR A 388 -4.27 0.37 14.41
CA TYR A 388 -2.86 0.57 14.69
C TYR A 388 -2.06 -0.51 13.95
N ILE A 389 -1.05 -0.09 13.20
CA ILE A 389 -0.12 -0.93 12.45
C ILE A 389 1.24 -0.84 13.16
N ASN A 390 1.77 -1.98 13.57
CA ASN A 390 2.93 -2.05 14.46
C ASN A 390 4.21 -2.45 13.71
N GLY A 391 5.00 -1.53 13.14
CA GLY A 391 6.03 -1.78 12.11
C GLY A 391 7.23 -2.64 12.55
N ASP A 392 7.88 -3.35 11.61
CA ASP A 392 9.14 -4.09 11.88
C ASP A 392 10.34 -3.21 11.64
N ASN A 393 11.31 -3.35 12.54
CA ASN A 393 12.63 -2.76 12.36
C ASN A 393 13.45 -3.66 11.44
N VAL A 394 13.67 -3.20 10.20
CA VAL A 394 14.48 -3.89 9.19
C VAL A 394 15.75 -3.12 8.89
N VAL A 395 16.83 -3.86 8.63
CA VAL A 395 18.03 -3.28 8.02
C VAL A 395 17.78 -3.13 6.52
N VAL A 396 18.01 -1.93 6.01
CA VAL A 396 18.00 -1.61 4.59
C VAL A 396 19.44 -1.36 4.17
N THR A 397 19.89 -2.00 3.09
CA THR A 397 21.20 -1.75 2.49
C THR A 397 20.98 -1.53 0.99
N GLU A 398 21.40 -0.38 0.47
CA GLU A 398 21.05 0.09 -0.87
C GLU A 398 22.29 0.74 -1.53
N GLU A 399 22.70 0.26 -2.70
CA GLU A 399 23.85 0.80 -3.45
C GLU A 399 23.56 2.26 -3.83
N ASP A 400 24.52 3.17 -3.59
CA ASP A 400 24.34 4.57 -3.99
C ASP A 400 24.12 4.70 -5.50
N ALA A 401 23.01 5.33 -5.91
CA ALA A 401 22.60 5.43 -7.31
C ALA A 401 23.60 6.17 -8.24
N LEU A 402 24.55 6.94 -7.70
CA LEU A 402 25.63 7.58 -8.46
C LEU A 402 26.91 6.72 -8.48
N LEU A 403 27.23 6.03 -7.39
CA LEU A 403 28.38 5.13 -7.32
C LEU A 403 28.12 3.80 -8.06
N GLY A 404 26.87 3.33 -8.12
CA GLY A 404 26.43 2.20 -8.94
C GLY A 404 26.82 2.35 -10.41
N GLN A 405 26.62 3.56 -10.95
CA GLN A 405 26.94 3.95 -12.33
C GLN A 405 28.44 3.98 -12.66
N LEU A 406 29.34 3.83 -11.67
CA LEU A 406 30.79 3.82 -11.92
C LEU A 406 31.23 2.47 -12.52
N PRO A 407 31.98 2.46 -13.64
CA PRO A 407 32.49 1.24 -14.26
C PRO A 407 33.22 0.31 -13.28
N GLU A 408 33.00 -1.01 -13.40
CA GLU A 408 33.55 -2.05 -12.52
C GLU A 408 35.08 -1.95 -12.29
N SER A 409 35.82 -1.46 -13.29
CA SER A 409 37.26 -1.21 -13.22
C SER A 409 37.66 -0.12 -12.20
N LEU A 410 36.71 0.66 -11.70
CA LEU A 410 36.89 1.69 -10.67
C LEU A 410 36.43 1.26 -9.28
N SER A 411 35.60 0.22 -9.14
CA SER A 411 35.03 -0.20 -7.85
C SER A 411 36.10 -0.45 -6.77
N ALA A 412 37.23 -1.06 -7.16
CA ALA A 412 38.36 -1.32 -6.27
C ALA A 412 39.09 -0.06 -5.74
N PHE A 413 38.76 1.14 -6.24
CA PHE A 413 39.27 2.43 -5.76
C PHE A 413 38.22 3.26 -4.99
N VAL A 414 36.95 2.87 -5.07
CA VAL A 414 35.81 3.54 -4.41
C VAL A 414 35.45 2.81 -3.10
N GLY A 415 35.66 1.50 -3.05
CA GLY A 415 35.37 0.66 -1.88
C GLY A 415 33.93 0.18 -1.86
N ASN A 416 33.37 0.01 -0.66
CA ASN A 416 31.94 -0.15 -0.46
C ASN A 416 31.18 1.08 -1.02
N LYS A 417 30.09 0.83 -1.73
CA LYS A 417 29.19 1.84 -2.31
C LYS A 417 27.83 1.92 -1.62
N ASP A 418 27.58 1.03 -0.67
CA ASP A 418 26.26 0.86 -0.08
C ASP A 418 26.05 1.83 1.08
N TRP A 419 24.85 2.38 1.15
CA TRP A 419 24.32 2.98 2.37
C TRP A 419 23.65 1.89 3.20
N SER A 420 23.71 1.99 4.54
CA SER A 420 22.96 1.08 5.42
C SER A 420 22.18 1.83 6.50
N PHE A 421 20.95 1.37 6.76
CA PHE A 421 19.99 2.03 7.63
C PHE A 421 19.20 1.01 8.46
N SER A 422 18.70 1.46 9.61
CA SER A 422 17.58 0.84 10.32
C SER A 422 16.30 1.61 9.96
N SER A 423 15.30 0.91 9.44
CA SER A 423 13.98 1.45 9.11
C SER A 423 12.94 0.86 10.05
N GLU A 424 12.26 1.71 10.81
CA GLU A 424 11.20 1.36 11.77
C GLU A 424 10.01 2.32 11.60
N GLY A 425 8.82 1.91 12.03
CA GLY A 425 7.79 2.89 12.36
C GLY A 425 6.50 2.24 12.80
N ASN A 426 5.45 3.05 12.97
CA ASN A 426 4.12 2.56 13.28
C ASN A 426 3.10 3.49 12.61
N ALA A 427 1.95 2.97 12.16
CA ALA A 427 0.92 3.81 11.52
C ALA A 427 -0.41 3.77 12.28
N LEU A 428 -1.04 4.95 12.40
CA LEU A 428 -2.38 5.12 12.95
C LEU A 428 -3.36 5.45 11.82
N LEU A 429 -4.40 4.63 11.67
CA LEU A 429 -5.43 4.82 10.64
C LEU A 429 -6.77 5.13 11.32
N LEU A 430 -7.45 6.16 10.81
CA LEU A 430 -8.76 6.62 11.27
C LEU A 430 -9.69 6.77 10.07
N ALA A 431 -10.77 6.00 10.03
CA ALA A 431 -11.75 6.06 8.95
C ALA A 431 -13.13 6.46 9.45
N LEU A 432 -13.82 7.28 8.65
CA LEU A 432 -15.22 7.63 8.81
C LEU A 432 -15.96 7.27 7.53
N GLN A 433 -17.15 6.69 7.67
CA GLN A 433 -17.99 6.30 6.55
C GLN A 433 -19.46 6.63 6.83
N TYR A 434 -20.17 7.04 5.79
CA TYR A 434 -21.63 7.20 5.79
C TYR A 434 -22.24 6.26 4.76
N ASN A 435 -23.30 5.55 5.16
CA ASN A 435 -24.01 4.60 4.32
C ASN A 435 -25.48 4.99 4.20
N LYS A 436 -26.05 4.74 3.03
CA LYS A 436 -27.47 4.94 2.73
C LYS A 436 -28.04 3.81 1.88
N SER A 437 -29.12 3.21 2.34
CA SER A 437 -30.03 2.40 1.53
C SER A 437 -31.28 3.22 1.17
N PHE A 438 -31.96 2.89 0.07
CA PHE A 438 -33.09 3.65 -0.49
C PHE A 438 -34.40 2.83 -0.51
#